data_AF-A0A2E4WWC9-F1
#
_entry.id   AF-A0A2E4WWC9-F1
#
_cell.length_a   1.000
_cell.length_b   1.000
_cell.length_c   1.000
_cell.angle_alpha   90.00
_cell.angle_beta   90.00
_cell.angle_gamma   90.00
#
_symmetry.space_group_name_H-M   'P 1'
#
loop_
_entity.id
_entity.type
_entity.pdbx_description
1 polymer ?
#
loop_
_entity_poly.entity_id
_entity_poly.type
_entity_poly.pdbx_seq_one_letter_code
_entity_poly.pdbx_strand_id
1 'polypeptide(L)'
;MERSKSIMISIILLASLVASTTNSSADGEDIIVESNMTWSGEMTLSQNVRILNGGSLSFVDSKVNISSGVGIYVDASSSLSLESSELSSTHPPSGLAGFGYCDEDNRSSVRVFSQSEQNIRAYLRPIQGFSLDGVVAYFGNETKDLSGEEDFIPLGSGSVDIWIGLTGPLCHPVSLSEISIERAGQERVWLDAADYEHRNFMVHGDPGFSIDIDGSMQSNGSSIFGGRISSYGYLNISDSSLDRVGPILLANDDASLVLGGNTKITNSTDDHDVRARAWSPIEWGDGVSGSGGLTDKWERRLSGQKLSFDAIYVTFEIRGMHKFPSYSNFSNELGISFVDGGKERVVEIAWSEDNTWEEAPIWTENATVVITEYRTAWNPEASGILDYGGGQFDLPWEQEVWVRTGTPMIEWVSLTPMGEDGILGEASIGDSVNVEAVISNSGTAAASLAIGCKDSSGVEAQVSPQFPNAIIEPGTERTISFSWRSSSTGEDYLNCRVLTPTQLVEESAFGGGEMETSNLSWIDSSDDNGGERSILPALIVVLISAAIGGHFLFRIYREDEI
;
A
#
# COMPACT_ATOMS: atom_id res chain seq x y z
N MET A 1 -43.36 26.10 -52.61
CA MET A 1 -42.38 25.25 -51.89
C MET A 1 -41.32 26.04 -51.14
N GLU A 2 -41.36 27.39 -51.11
CA GLU A 2 -40.37 28.21 -50.37
C GLU A 2 -40.90 28.80 -49.05
N ARG A 3 -42.22 29.01 -48.90
CA ARG A 3 -42.77 29.57 -47.65
C ARG A 3 -42.70 28.63 -46.44
N SER A 4 -42.71 27.31 -46.63
CA SER A 4 -42.62 26.37 -45.49
C SER A 4 -41.19 26.14 -45.02
N LYS A 5 -40.17 26.40 -45.86
CA LYS A 5 -38.76 26.28 -45.46
C LYS A 5 -38.29 27.48 -44.62
N SER A 6 -38.74 28.70 -44.94
CA SER A 6 -38.43 29.87 -44.10
C SER A 6 -39.08 29.81 -42.72
N ILE A 7 -40.31 29.27 -42.60
CA ILE A 7 -40.97 29.11 -41.30
C ILE A 7 -40.27 28.03 -40.45
N MET A 8 -39.79 26.95 -41.07
CA MET A 8 -39.08 25.88 -40.36
C MET A 8 -37.69 26.33 -39.87
N ILE A 9 -36.98 27.17 -40.65
CA ILE A 9 -35.69 27.75 -40.23
C ILE A 9 -35.88 28.79 -39.11
N SER A 10 -36.95 29.59 -39.14
CA SER A 10 -37.27 30.52 -38.04
C SER A 10 -37.70 29.80 -36.76
N ILE A 11 -38.34 28.63 -36.84
CA ILE A 11 -38.72 27.83 -35.65
C ILE A 11 -37.49 27.10 -35.07
N ILE A 12 -36.53 26.69 -35.90
CA ILE A 12 -35.26 26.07 -35.43
C ILE A 12 -34.34 27.12 -34.79
N LEU A 13 -34.32 28.36 -35.29
CA LEU A 13 -33.58 29.48 -34.66
C LEU A 13 -34.24 30.02 -33.39
N LEU A 14 -35.55 29.83 -33.20
CA LEU A 14 -36.22 30.13 -31.92
C LEU A 14 -36.01 29.03 -30.87
N ALA A 15 -35.69 27.80 -31.27
CA ALA A 15 -35.39 26.69 -30.36
C ALA A 15 -33.97 26.75 -29.78
N SER A 16 -33.05 27.51 -30.39
CA SER A 16 -31.68 27.73 -29.90
C SER A 16 -31.54 28.91 -28.92
N LEU A 17 -32.65 29.51 -28.48
CA LEU A 17 -32.65 30.62 -27.52
C LEU A 17 -33.54 30.30 -26.31
N VAL A 18 -33.35 29.14 -25.70
CA VAL A 18 -33.90 28.89 -24.36
C VAL A 18 -32.89 29.41 -23.34
N ALA A 19 -32.88 30.72 -23.15
CA ALA A 19 -32.39 31.31 -21.91
C ALA A 19 -33.48 31.07 -20.86
N SER A 20 -33.47 29.88 -20.25
CA SER A 20 -34.30 29.61 -19.09
C SER A 20 -33.69 30.32 -17.89
N THR A 21 -34.23 31.49 -17.53
CA THR A 21 -34.13 31.99 -16.16
C THR A 21 -35.01 31.09 -15.28
N THR A 22 -34.47 29.95 -14.83
CA THR A 22 -35.11 29.16 -13.79
C THR A 22 -34.82 29.81 -12.45
N ASN A 23 -35.78 30.57 -11.93
CA ASN A 23 -35.93 30.72 -10.49
C ASN A 23 -36.41 29.36 -9.95
N SER A 24 -35.49 28.46 -9.64
CA SER A 24 -35.81 27.23 -8.91
C SER A 24 -35.82 27.55 -7.41
N SER A 25 -36.97 27.95 -6.88
CA SER A 25 -37.27 27.69 -5.46
C SER A 25 -37.99 26.34 -5.38
N ALA A 26 -37.25 25.29 -5.09
CA ALA A 26 -37.79 24.02 -4.63
C ALA A 26 -36.85 23.51 -3.54
N ASP A 27 -37.37 23.32 -2.33
CA ASP A 27 -36.73 22.46 -1.35
C ASP A 27 -36.63 21.04 -1.94
N GLY A 28 -35.40 20.54 -2.10
CA GLY A 28 -35.10 19.13 -1.87
C GLY A 28 -35.02 18.14 -3.03
N GLU A 29 -34.59 18.52 -4.24
CA GLU A 29 -34.10 17.54 -5.23
C GLU A 29 -32.78 18.03 -5.86
N ASP A 30 -31.88 17.10 -6.17
CA ASP A 30 -30.62 17.38 -6.87
C ASP A 30 -30.91 17.77 -8.33
N ILE A 31 -30.11 18.68 -8.91
CA ILE A 31 -30.15 19.01 -10.33
C ILE A 31 -29.43 17.91 -11.11
N ILE A 32 -30.16 17.22 -11.99
CA ILE A 32 -29.62 16.10 -12.78
C ILE A 32 -29.30 16.53 -14.22
N VAL A 33 -28.09 16.20 -14.69
CA VAL A 33 -27.58 16.51 -16.04
C VAL A 33 -27.16 15.21 -16.74
N GLU A 34 -27.98 14.73 -17.68
CA GLU A 34 -27.72 13.50 -18.45
C GLU A 34 -27.43 13.77 -19.94
N SER A 35 -27.33 15.03 -20.33
CA SER A 35 -27.04 15.46 -21.70
C SER A 35 -26.21 16.73 -21.69
N ASN A 36 -25.75 17.17 -22.87
CA ASN A 36 -24.95 18.38 -22.98
C ASN A 36 -25.80 19.61 -22.63
N MET A 37 -25.37 20.37 -21.63
CA MET A 37 -26.03 21.57 -21.14
C MET A 37 -25.01 22.68 -20.93
N THR A 38 -25.42 23.92 -21.24
CA THR A 38 -24.60 25.11 -21.02
C THR A 38 -25.34 26.07 -20.09
N TRP A 39 -24.65 26.50 -19.04
CA TRP A 39 -25.08 27.54 -18.11
C TRP A 39 -24.25 28.80 -18.37
N SER A 40 -24.92 29.96 -18.29
CA SER A 40 -24.31 31.25 -18.61
C SER A 40 -24.95 32.37 -17.79
N GLY A 41 -24.20 33.44 -17.52
CA GLY A 41 -24.69 34.59 -16.76
C GLY A 41 -24.63 34.37 -15.24
N GLU A 42 -25.28 35.26 -14.50
CA GLU A 42 -25.26 35.26 -13.03
C GLU A 42 -26.33 34.33 -12.45
N MET A 43 -25.96 33.49 -11.48
CA MET A 43 -26.88 32.61 -10.79
C MET A 43 -26.45 32.29 -9.35
N THR A 44 -27.39 31.78 -8.56
CA THR A 44 -27.12 31.18 -7.25
C THR A 44 -27.43 29.70 -7.32
N LEU A 45 -26.46 28.86 -6.95
CA LEU A 45 -26.63 27.43 -6.87
C LEU A 45 -26.85 27.01 -5.41
N SER A 46 -28.06 26.55 -5.09
CA SER A 46 -28.46 26.14 -3.73
C SER A 46 -28.82 24.66 -3.62
N GLN A 47 -28.61 23.89 -4.69
CA GLN A 47 -28.90 22.46 -4.77
C GLN A 47 -27.68 21.75 -5.37
N ASN A 48 -27.50 20.47 -5.03
CA ASN A 48 -26.44 19.68 -5.64
C ASN A 48 -26.67 19.53 -7.13
N VAL A 49 -25.58 19.33 -7.87
CA VAL A 49 -25.59 19.04 -9.30
C VAL A 49 -24.99 17.66 -9.50
N ARG A 50 -25.66 16.80 -10.27
CA ARG A 50 -25.14 15.48 -10.68
C ARG A 50 -25.08 15.39 -12.19
N ILE A 51 -23.88 15.23 -12.73
CA ILE A 51 -23.64 15.03 -14.16
C ILE A 51 -23.38 13.54 -14.40
N LEU A 52 -24.37 12.87 -14.98
CA LEU A 52 -24.45 11.40 -15.02
C LEU A 52 -24.58 10.91 -16.47
N ASN A 53 -24.38 9.61 -16.68
CA ASN A 53 -24.76 8.91 -17.91
C ASN A 53 -24.17 9.51 -19.21
N GLY A 54 -22.94 10.06 -19.16
CA GLY A 54 -22.30 10.69 -20.31
C GLY A 54 -22.73 12.15 -20.55
N GLY A 55 -23.45 12.75 -19.60
CA GLY A 55 -23.79 14.16 -19.62
C GLY A 55 -22.58 15.07 -19.56
N SER A 56 -22.75 16.31 -20.03
CA SER A 56 -21.72 17.35 -19.98
C SER A 56 -22.34 18.66 -19.54
N LEU A 57 -21.78 19.29 -18.51
CA LEU A 57 -22.17 20.63 -18.07
C LEU A 57 -21.04 21.61 -18.38
N SER A 58 -21.37 22.69 -19.09
CA SER A 58 -20.43 23.78 -19.33
C SER A 58 -20.93 25.07 -18.69
N PHE A 59 -20.15 25.66 -17.81
CA PHE A 59 -20.32 27.04 -17.37
C PHE A 59 -19.54 27.94 -18.33
N VAL A 60 -20.22 28.85 -19.02
CA VAL A 60 -19.61 29.75 -20.00
C VAL A 60 -19.98 31.18 -19.65
N ASP A 61 -18.99 32.04 -19.43
CA ASP A 61 -19.18 33.43 -19.02
C ASP A 61 -20.16 33.56 -17.83
N SER A 62 -20.01 32.67 -16.86
CA SER A 62 -20.94 32.53 -15.74
C SER A 62 -20.38 33.14 -14.46
N LYS A 63 -21.26 33.63 -13.60
CA LYS A 63 -20.93 33.95 -12.21
C LYS A 63 -21.88 33.22 -11.28
N VAL A 64 -21.36 32.28 -10.52
CA VAL A 64 -22.16 31.34 -9.74
C VAL A 64 -21.82 31.49 -8.28
N ASN A 65 -22.78 31.99 -7.50
CA ASN A 65 -22.66 31.98 -6.04
C ASN A 65 -23.20 30.65 -5.52
N ILE A 66 -22.36 29.85 -4.88
CA ILE A 66 -22.70 28.50 -4.42
C ILE A 66 -22.97 28.54 -2.91
N SER A 67 -24.14 28.04 -2.51
CA SER A 67 -24.53 27.93 -1.11
C SER A 67 -23.69 26.88 -0.38
N SER A 68 -23.51 27.08 0.93
CA SER A 68 -22.80 26.12 1.78
C SER A 68 -23.42 24.72 1.73
N GLY A 69 -22.58 23.68 1.65
CA GLY A 69 -22.96 22.27 1.60
C GLY A 69 -23.39 21.75 0.23
N VAL A 70 -23.37 22.57 -0.83
CA VAL A 70 -23.69 22.13 -2.19
C VAL A 70 -22.53 21.33 -2.78
N GLY A 71 -22.84 20.20 -3.42
CA GLY A 71 -21.88 19.38 -4.18
C GLY A 71 -22.17 19.36 -5.68
N ILE A 72 -21.11 19.39 -6.49
CA ILE A 72 -21.13 19.13 -7.93
C ILE A 72 -20.45 17.78 -8.17
N TYR A 73 -21.21 16.78 -8.60
CA TYR A 73 -20.75 15.41 -8.80
C TYR A 73 -20.70 15.06 -10.28
N VAL A 74 -19.58 14.50 -10.74
CA VAL A 74 -19.36 14.16 -12.15
C VAL A 74 -18.98 12.70 -12.28
N ASP A 75 -19.88 11.88 -12.82
CA ASP A 75 -19.65 10.44 -13.01
C ASP A 75 -18.48 10.16 -13.98
N ALA A 76 -17.94 8.94 -13.90
CA ALA A 76 -16.80 8.46 -14.69
C ALA A 76 -16.91 8.64 -16.22
N SER A 77 -18.13 8.70 -16.77
CA SER A 77 -18.37 8.91 -18.21
C SER A 77 -18.74 10.35 -18.58
N SER A 78 -18.88 11.23 -17.60
CA SER A 78 -19.40 12.59 -17.72
C SER A 78 -18.29 13.65 -17.69
N SER A 79 -18.65 14.90 -17.96
CA SER A 79 -17.69 16.02 -17.95
C SER A 79 -18.25 17.32 -17.38
N LEU A 80 -17.38 18.10 -16.75
CA LEU A 80 -17.62 19.47 -16.32
C LEU A 80 -16.62 20.40 -17.04
N SER A 81 -17.10 21.49 -17.62
CA SER A 81 -16.25 22.54 -18.22
C SER A 81 -16.56 23.89 -17.58
N LEU A 82 -15.51 24.63 -17.20
CA LEU A 82 -15.57 26.03 -16.78
C LEU A 82 -14.81 26.88 -17.81
N GLU A 83 -15.51 27.77 -18.49
CA GLU A 83 -14.94 28.66 -19.51
C GLU A 83 -15.24 30.10 -19.14
N SER A 84 -14.19 30.88 -18.88
CA SER A 84 -14.31 32.30 -18.48
C SER A 84 -15.35 32.52 -17.37
N SER A 85 -15.42 31.60 -16.41
CA SER A 85 -16.49 31.54 -15.41
C SER A 85 -15.97 31.66 -13.98
N GLU A 86 -16.80 32.18 -13.09
CA GLU A 86 -16.52 32.37 -11.67
C GLU A 86 -17.45 31.48 -10.84
N LEU A 87 -16.88 30.58 -10.05
CA LEU A 87 -17.58 29.82 -9.01
C LEU A 87 -17.13 30.33 -7.65
N SER A 88 -18.04 30.89 -6.86
CA SER A 88 -17.72 31.53 -5.59
C SER A 88 -18.59 30.97 -4.48
N SER A 89 -17.95 30.49 -3.40
CA SER A 89 -18.66 30.10 -2.19
C SER A 89 -19.29 31.33 -1.54
N THR A 90 -20.52 31.19 -1.04
CA THR A 90 -21.16 32.21 -0.21
C THR A 90 -20.57 32.30 1.20
N HIS A 91 -19.89 31.26 1.66
CA HIS A 91 -19.19 31.20 2.94
C HIS A 91 -17.88 30.41 2.72
N PRO A 92 -16.85 31.03 2.13
CA PRO A 92 -15.54 30.40 1.98
C PRO A 92 -14.85 30.25 3.34
N PRO A 93 -13.78 29.45 3.44
CA PRO A 93 -12.89 29.48 4.59
C PRO A 93 -12.42 30.91 4.89
N SER A 94 -12.39 31.31 6.16
CA SER A 94 -12.15 32.70 6.58
C SER A 94 -11.08 32.87 7.65
N GLY A 95 -10.74 31.81 8.37
CA GLY A 95 -9.71 31.83 9.41
C GLY A 95 -8.31 31.59 8.86
N LEU A 96 -7.32 31.76 9.73
CA LEU A 96 -5.92 31.40 9.50
C LEU A 96 -5.43 30.47 10.60
N ALA A 97 -4.69 29.42 10.23
CA ALA A 97 -4.03 28.48 11.14
C ALA A 97 -2.54 28.38 10.81
N GLY A 98 -1.67 28.70 11.77
CA GLY A 98 -0.23 28.76 11.55
C GLY A 98 0.41 27.38 11.41
N PHE A 99 1.60 27.31 10.81
CA PHE A 99 2.37 26.06 10.73
C PHE A 99 3.08 25.67 12.05
N GLY A 100 3.15 26.59 13.03
CA GLY A 100 3.79 26.32 14.33
C GLY A 100 5.31 26.54 14.37
N TYR A 101 5.85 27.39 13.49
CA TYR A 101 7.26 27.79 13.55
C TYR A 101 7.47 28.99 14.48
N CYS A 102 8.62 29.00 15.18
CA CYS A 102 8.99 30.05 16.14
C CYS A 102 10.11 30.97 15.64
N ASP A 103 10.86 30.56 14.63
CA ASP A 103 11.92 31.37 14.06
C ASP A 103 11.34 32.57 13.29
N GLU A 104 12.15 33.61 13.16
CA GLU A 104 11.70 34.90 12.61
C GLU A 104 11.23 34.81 11.16
N ASP A 105 11.87 33.93 10.38
CA ASP A 105 11.64 33.79 8.95
C ASP A 105 10.38 32.97 8.67
N ASN A 106 10.12 31.91 9.46
CA ASN A 106 9.03 30.97 9.24
C ASN A 106 7.81 31.16 10.15
N ARG A 107 7.87 32.01 11.18
CA ARG A 107 6.69 32.29 12.02
C ARG A 107 5.53 32.89 11.22
N SER A 108 4.32 32.46 11.55
CA SER A 108 3.08 32.93 10.94
C SER A 108 2.94 34.45 11.12
N SER A 109 2.64 35.17 10.04
CA SER A 109 2.55 36.63 10.08
C SER A 109 1.39 37.18 9.25
N VAL A 110 0.79 38.27 9.72
CA VAL A 110 -0.23 39.04 8.99
C VAL A 110 0.28 40.46 8.75
N ARG A 111 0.03 41.00 7.56
CA ARG A 111 0.40 42.38 7.22
C ARG A 111 -0.71 43.33 7.62
N VAL A 112 -0.35 44.37 8.37
CA VAL A 112 -1.27 45.45 8.74
C VAL A 112 -0.85 46.72 8.02
N PHE A 113 -1.79 47.24 7.22
CA PHE A 113 -1.62 48.47 6.45
C PHE A 113 -2.69 49.51 6.78
N SER A 114 -2.29 50.75 7.02
CA SER A 114 -3.19 51.88 7.23
C SER A 114 -2.46 53.20 6.98
N GLN A 115 -3.06 54.08 6.16
CA GLN A 115 -2.53 55.43 5.89
C GLN A 115 -3.03 56.51 6.88
N SER A 116 -3.69 56.10 7.97
CA SER A 116 -4.23 57.05 8.95
C SER A 116 -3.13 57.69 9.78
N GLU A 117 -3.22 59.00 10.05
CA GLU A 117 -2.32 59.70 10.97
C GLU A 117 -2.72 59.55 12.45
N GLN A 118 -3.82 58.85 12.71
CA GLN A 118 -4.34 58.61 14.05
C GLN A 118 -3.60 57.47 14.75
N ASN A 119 -3.84 57.31 16.05
CA ASN A 119 -3.38 56.12 16.77
C ASN A 119 -4.11 54.87 16.24
N ILE A 120 -3.34 53.84 15.92
CA ILE A 120 -3.79 52.57 15.32
C ILE A 120 -3.59 51.42 16.31
N ARG A 121 -4.57 50.52 16.34
CA ARG A 121 -4.49 49.25 17.06
C ARG A 121 -4.95 48.12 16.14
N ALA A 122 -4.23 47.02 16.12
CA ALA A 122 -4.69 45.79 15.47
C ALA A 122 -5.29 44.87 16.52
N TYR A 123 -6.59 44.66 16.48
CA TYR A 123 -7.29 43.68 17.31
C TYR A 123 -7.32 42.33 16.61
N LEU A 124 -7.10 41.28 17.39
CA LEU A 124 -7.05 39.90 16.91
C LEU A 124 -8.06 39.07 17.70
N ARG A 125 -8.74 38.14 17.02
CA ARG A 125 -9.56 37.10 17.64
C ARG A 125 -9.09 35.73 17.19
N PRO A 126 -9.00 34.75 18.10
CA PRO A 126 -8.68 33.38 17.71
C PRO A 126 -9.89 32.71 17.07
N ILE A 127 -9.67 31.56 16.41
CA ILE A 127 -10.76 30.72 15.93
C ILE A 127 -11.58 30.22 17.13
N GLN A 128 -12.90 30.08 16.98
CA GLN A 128 -13.78 29.67 18.07
C GLN A 128 -13.27 28.38 18.74
N GLY A 129 -13.10 28.43 20.07
CA GLY A 129 -12.58 27.31 20.86
C GLY A 129 -11.06 27.34 21.10
N PHE A 130 -10.34 28.27 20.46
CA PHE A 130 -8.94 28.57 20.73
C PHE A 130 -8.82 29.87 21.55
N SER A 131 -7.65 30.11 22.13
CA SER A 131 -7.34 31.32 22.92
C SER A 131 -6.02 31.92 22.45
N LEU A 132 -5.85 33.23 22.65
CA LEU A 132 -4.58 33.94 22.46
C LEU A 132 -3.63 33.78 23.65
N ASP A 133 -4.00 33.02 24.69
CA ASP A 133 -3.19 32.84 25.89
C ASP A 133 -1.78 32.30 25.58
N GLY A 134 -0.77 33.10 25.91
CA GLY A 134 0.63 32.75 25.69
C GLY A 134 1.11 32.94 24.25
N VAL A 135 0.28 33.52 23.37
CA VAL A 135 0.70 33.97 22.04
C VAL A 135 1.55 35.23 22.19
N VAL A 136 2.69 35.28 21.51
CA VAL A 136 3.55 36.45 21.45
C VAL A 136 3.45 37.07 20.06
N ALA A 137 3.10 38.35 20.01
CA ALA A 137 3.13 39.17 18.80
C ALA A 137 4.47 39.90 18.68
N TYR A 138 5.04 39.91 17.48
CA TYR A 138 6.27 40.59 17.11
C TYR A 138 5.96 41.61 16.02
N PHE A 139 6.28 42.88 16.26
CA PHE A 139 5.95 43.97 15.35
C PHE A 139 7.03 45.06 15.45
N GLY A 140 7.68 45.37 14.32
CA GLY A 140 8.89 46.21 14.35
C GLY A 140 9.97 45.58 15.24
N ASN A 141 10.44 46.33 16.24
CA ASN A 141 11.39 45.85 17.26
C ASN A 141 10.74 45.58 18.61
N GLU A 142 9.41 45.51 18.65
CA GLU A 142 8.63 45.34 19.87
C GLU A 142 7.96 43.97 19.90
N THR A 143 7.64 43.54 21.12
CA THR A 143 6.83 42.35 21.35
C THR A 143 5.70 42.65 22.31
N LYS A 144 4.62 41.88 22.19
CA LYS A 144 3.51 41.90 23.14
C LYS A 144 2.99 40.48 23.36
N ASP A 145 2.84 40.09 24.62
CA ASP A 145 2.07 38.92 25.01
C ASP A 145 0.57 39.21 24.85
N LEU A 146 -0.11 38.31 24.15
CA LEU A 146 -1.57 38.33 23.95
C LEU A 146 -2.24 37.35 24.92
N SER A 147 -3.54 37.55 25.16
CA SER A 147 -4.32 36.69 26.05
C SER A 147 -5.82 36.73 25.76
N GLY A 148 -6.51 35.67 26.16
CA GLY A 148 -7.96 35.53 26.06
C GLY A 148 -8.50 35.41 24.64
N GLU A 149 -9.80 35.69 24.50
CA GLU A 149 -10.56 35.57 23.24
C GLU A 149 -10.44 36.80 22.33
N GLU A 150 -9.83 37.88 22.82
CA GLU A 150 -9.58 39.10 22.06
C GLU A 150 -8.47 39.88 22.75
N ASP A 151 -7.47 40.31 21.99
CA ASP A 151 -6.48 41.29 22.44
C ASP A 151 -6.03 42.17 21.27
N PHE A 152 -5.23 43.19 21.54
CA PHE A 152 -4.79 44.16 20.54
C PHE A 152 -3.30 44.47 20.57
N ILE A 153 -2.76 44.89 19.44
CA ILE A 153 -1.37 45.30 19.30
C ILE A 153 -1.34 46.81 19.09
N PRO A 154 -0.64 47.58 19.95
CA PRO A 154 -0.58 49.04 19.83
C PRO A 154 0.42 49.44 18.75
N LEU A 155 -0.06 49.85 17.58
CA LEU A 155 0.81 50.20 16.44
C LEU A 155 1.25 51.67 16.44
N GLY A 156 0.75 52.46 17.40
CA GLY A 156 1.10 53.87 17.57
C GLY A 156 0.37 54.79 16.59
N SER A 157 0.83 56.03 16.49
CA SER A 157 0.24 57.06 15.63
C SER A 157 1.01 57.21 14.32
N GLY A 158 0.29 57.48 13.23
CA GLY A 158 0.87 57.68 11.91
C GLY A 158 0.58 56.50 10.97
N SER A 159 1.00 56.62 9.72
CA SER A 159 0.84 55.54 8.74
C SER A 159 1.60 54.28 9.17
N VAL A 160 0.96 53.12 9.04
CA VAL A 160 1.51 51.81 9.38
C VAL A 160 1.50 50.91 8.15
N ASP A 161 2.63 50.25 7.92
CA ASP A 161 2.78 49.15 6.97
C ASP A 161 3.79 48.17 7.58
N ILE A 162 3.30 47.20 8.33
CA ILE A 162 4.14 46.28 9.09
C ILE A 162 3.62 44.85 9.01
N TRP A 163 4.54 43.90 9.14
CA TRP A 163 4.23 42.51 9.43
C TRP A 163 4.14 42.30 10.94
N ILE A 164 3.07 41.65 11.36
CA ILE A 164 2.89 41.19 12.73
C ILE A 164 3.13 39.69 12.73
N GLY A 165 4.30 39.27 13.23
CA GLY A 165 4.63 37.86 13.44
C GLY A 165 3.99 37.34 14.73
N LEU A 166 3.58 36.07 14.74
CA LEU A 166 2.88 35.45 15.85
C LEU A 166 3.51 34.09 16.17
N THR A 167 3.77 33.84 17.45
CA THR A 167 4.23 32.52 17.93
C THR A 167 3.38 32.08 19.11
N GLY A 168 2.86 30.85 19.07
CA GLY A 168 2.16 30.26 20.20
C GLY A 168 3.11 29.69 21.25
N PRO A 169 2.58 29.31 22.43
CA PRO A 169 3.38 28.71 23.49
C PRO A 169 4.02 27.41 23.00
N LEU A 170 5.33 27.24 23.25
CA LEU A 170 6.11 26.08 22.78
C LEU A 170 6.00 25.84 21.26
N CYS A 171 5.86 26.91 20.47
CA CYS A 171 5.69 26.83 19.01
C CYS A 171 4.40 26.13 18.58
N HIS A 172 3.37 26.15 19.43
CA HIS A 172 2.06 25.70 18.99
C HIS A 172 1.51 26.64 17.89
N PRO A 173 0.86 26.11 16.84
CA PRO A 173 0.15 26.90 15.84
C PRO A 173 -0.75 27.98 16.44
N VAL A 174 -0.63 29.20 15.94
CA VAL A 174 -1.55 30.31 16.27
C VAL A 174 -2.72 30.25 15.30
N SER A 175 -3.93 30.48 15.79
CA SER A 175 -5.12 30.58 14.94
C SER A 175 -5.78 31.95 15.06
N LEU A 176 -6.29 32.48 13.94
CA LEU A 176 -6.99 33.75 13.87
C LEU A 176 -8.31 33.57 13.11
N SER A 177 -9.42 34.09 13.65
CA SER A 177 -10.70 34.16 12.95
C SER A 177 -10.90 35.50 12.27
N GLU A 178 -10.75 36.58 13.03
CA GLU A 178 -11.02 37.94 12.59
C GLU A 178 -9.88 38.88 13.01
N ILE A 179 -9.64 39.89 12.19
CA ILE A 179 -8.70 40.97 12.46
C ILE A 179 -9.42 42.31 12.27
N SER A 180 -9.20 43.24 13.19
CA SER A 180 -9.71 44.60 13.07
C SER A 180 -8.62 45.64 13.26
N ILE A 181 -8.52 46.55 12.29
CA ILE A 181 -7.61 47.70 12.36
C ILE A 181 -8.40 48.93 12.84
N GLU A 182 -8.35 49.16 14.15
CA GLU A 182 -9.00 50.30 14.79
C GLU A 182 -8.15 51.56 14.64
N ARG A 183 -8.79 52.65 14.18
CA ARG A 183 -8.21 54.00 14.12
C ARG A 183 -8.93 54.88 15.13
N ALA A 184 -8.19 55.71 15.85
CA ALA A 184 -8.77 56.51 16.94
C ALA A 184 -9.97 57.36 16.50
N GLY A 185 -11.16 57.09 17.05
CA GLY A 185 -12.40 57.79 16.71
C GLY A 185 -13.18 57.20 15.54
N GLN A 186 -12.77 56.04 15.02
CA GLN A 186 -13.55 55.23 14.09
C GLN A 186 -14.18 54.04 14.81
N GLU A 187 -15.31 53.56 14.29
CA GLU A 187 -15.92 52.32 14.74
C GLU A 187 -15.04 51.12 14.35
N ARG A 188 -15.00 50.11 15.21
CA ARG A 188 -14.26 48.89 14.97
C ARG A 188 -15.00 48.02 13.95
N VAL A 189 -14.33 47.70 12.84
CA VAL A 189 -14.84 46.80 11.79
C VAL A 189 -13.98 45.54 11.79
N TRP A 190 -14.61 44.39 11.97
CA TRP A 190 -13.97 43.09 11.88
C TRP A 190 -14.04 42.58 10.44
N LEU A 191 -12.92 42.05 9.97
CA LEU A 191 -12.79 41.37 8.69
C LEU A 191 -12.21 39.98 8.95
N ASP A 192 -12.50 39.06 8.05
CA ASP A 192 -11.98 37.71 8.09
C ASP A 192 -10.45 37.75 8.05
N ALA A 193 -9.81 36.94 8.89
CA ALA A 193 -8.35 36.92 8.99
C ALA A 193 -7.70 36.54 7.64
N ALA A 194 -8.32 35.62 6.90
CA ALA A 194 -7.85 35.18 5.58
C ALA A 194 -7.94 36.25 4.49
N ASP A 195 -8.65 37.37 4.71
CA ASP A 195 -8.70 38.49 3.78
C ASP A 195 -7.48 39.41 3.88
N TYR A 196 -6.67 39.26 4.93
CA TYR A 196 -5.43 40.00 5.08
C TYR A 196 -4.30 39.31 4.31
N GLU A 197 -3.37 40.11 3.78
CA GLU A 197 -2.11 39.57 3.27
C GLU A 197 -1.37 38.89 4.44
N HIS A 198 -1.04 37.62 4.24
CA HIS A 198 -0.47 36.77 5.28
C HIS A 198 0.63 35.88 4.69
N ARG A 199 1.45 35.32 5.58
CA ARG A 199 2.47 34.33 5.23
C ARG A 199 2.57 33.29 6.34
N ASN A 200 2.97 32.08 5.96
CA ASN A 200 3.16 30.96 6.89
C ASN A 200 1.90 30.65 7.71
N PHE A 201 0.75 30.80 7.07
CA PHE A 201 -0.56 30.37 7.56
C PHE A 201 -1.22 29.51 6.48
N MET A 202 -1.95 28.49 6.90
CA MET A 202 -2.98 27.83 6.11
C MET A 202 -4.30 28.56 6.32
N VAL A 203 -5.13 28.65 5.30
CA VAL A 203 -6.50 29.12 5.51
C VAL A 203 -7.31 28.03 6.22
N HIS A 204 -8.17 28.42 7.15
CA HIS A 204 -8.93 27.50 7.98
C HIS A 204 -10.42 27.80 7.91
N GLY A 205 -11.22 26.76 7.66
CA GLY A 205 -12.68 26.83 7.68
C GLY A 205 -13.33 25.76 6.81
N ASP A 206 -14.65 25.80 6.74
CA ASP A 206 -15.40 24.96 5.80
C ASP A 206 -15.17 25.47 4.37
N PRO A 207 -14.81 24.60 3.39
CA PRO A 207 -14.66 24.99 1.99
C PRO A 207 -15.92 25.64 1.40
N GLY A 208 -17.09 25.36 1.95
CA GLY A 208 -18.37 25.90 1.51
C GLY A 208 -19.06 25.01 0.49
N PHE A 209 -18.40 24.55 -0.57
CA PHE A 209 -18.98 23.61 -1.53
C PHE A 209 -17.98 22.51 -1.94
N SER A 210 -18.43 21.49 -2.66
CA SER A 210 -17.53 20.47 -3.23
C SER A 210 -17.71 20.30 -4.73
N ILE A 211 -16.61 19.91 -5.40
CA ILE A 211 -16.59 19.42 -6.76
C ILE A 211 -15.91 18.04 -6.72
N ASP A 212 -16.67 16.99 -7.03
CA ASP A 212 -16.21 15.61 -6.98
C ASP A 212 -16.24 15.00 -8.39
N ILE A 213 -15.07 14.69 -8.95
CA ILE A 213 -14.86 14.34 -10.36
C ILE A 213 -14.39 12.89 -10.52
N ASP A 214 -15.31 11.98 -10.86
CA ASP A 214 -14.95 10.63 -11.32
C ASP A 214 -14.62 10.60 -12.81
N GLY A 215 -15.27 11.48 -13.59
CA GLY A 215 -15.06 11.62 -15.04
C GLY A 215 -13.94 12.61 -15.37
N SER A 216 -14.30 13.73 -15.98
CA SER A 216 -13.34 14.78 -16.32
C SER A 216 -13.82 16.18 -15.96
N MET A 217 -12.88 17.04 -15.61
CA MET A 217 -13.11 18.47 -15.43
C MET A 217 -12.08 19.27 -16.23
N GLN A 218 -12.57 20.26 -16.96
CA GLN A 218 -11.74 21.28 -17.59
C GLN A 218 -12.09 22.65 -17.02
N SER A 219 -11.07 23.48 -16.76
CA SER A 219 -11.23 24.86 -16.36
C SER A 219 -10.27 25.72 -17.19
N ASN A 220 -10.79 26.72 -17.89
CA ASN A 220 -10.00 27.62 -18.71
C ASN A 220 -10.40 29.08 -18.46
N GLY A 221 -9.42 29.92 -18.13
CA GLY A 221 -9.64 31.35 -17.92
C GLY A 221 -10.65 31.66 -16.80
N SER A 222 -10.81 30.75 -15.84
CA SER A 222 -11.91 30.76 -14.86
C SER A 222 -11.40 30.99 -13.44
N SER A 223 -12.30 31.29 -12.50
CA SER A 223 -11.95 31.45 -11.08
C SER A 223 -12.83 30.61 -10.17
N ILE A 224 -12.21 30.03 -9.15
CA ILE A 224 -12.88 29.28 -8.09
C ILE A 224 -12.44 29.89 -6.76
N PHE A 225 -13.41 30.40 -5.98
CA PHE A 225 -13.17 31.01 -4.68
C PHE A 225 -13.90 30.22 -3.58
N GLY A 226 -13.14 29.57 -2.72
CA GLY A 226 -13.64 28.51 -1.84
C GLY A 226 -13.99 27.24 -2.61
N GLY A 227 -14.42 26.22 -1.88
CA GLY A 227 -14.79 24.91 -2.41
C GLY A 227 -13.68 23.88 -2.27
N ARG A 228 -14.02 22.58 -2.26
CA ARG A 228 -13.05 21.49 -2.27
C ARG A 228 -13.15 20.72 -3.58
N ILE A 229 -12.02 20.51 -4.26
CA ILE A 229 -11.96 19.66 -5.45
C ILE A 229 -11.40 18.30 -5.07
N SER A 230 -12.15 17.23 -5.34
CA SER A 230 -11.70 15.84 -5.23
C SER A 230 -11.87 15.15 -6.59
N SER A 231 -10.93 14.29 -7.00
CA SER A 231 -11.01 13.59 -8.27
C SER A 231 -10.51 12.15 -8.21
N TYR A 232 -11.25 11.26 -8.88
CA TYR A 232 -10.85 9.89 -9.25
C TYR A 232 -10.52 9.78 -10.75
N GLY A 233 -10.68 10.87 -11.50
CA GLY A 233 -10.54 10.95 -12.95
C GLY A 233 -9.53 12.00 -13.40
N TYR A 234 -9.86 12.77 -14.44
CA TYR A 234 -8.93 13.70 -15.08
C TYR A 234 -9.29 15.17 -14.83
N LEU A 235 -8.33 15.95 -14.34
CA LEU A 235 -8.44 17.40 -14.14
C LEU A 235 -7.48 18.14 -15.09
N ASN A 236 -8.00 19.13 -15.82
CA ASN A 236 -7.18 20.03 -16.64
C ASN A 236 -7.56 21.50 -16.36
N ILE A 237 -6.64 22.25 -15.77
CA ILE A 237 -6.89 23.61 -15.32
C ILE A 237 -5.84 24.55 -15.91
N SER A 238 -6.26 25.44 -16.80
CA SER A 238 -5.40 26.37 -17.51
C SER A 238 -5.84 27.83 -17.34
N ASP A 239 -4.89 28.72 -17.10
CA ASP A 239 -5.14 30.17 -17.00
C ASP A 239 -6.24 30.53 -15.97
N SER A 240 -6.37 29.74 -14.91
CA SER A 240 -7.43 29.88 -13.91
C SER A 240 -6.89 30.29 -12.53
N SER A 241 -7.73 30.91 -11.70
CA SER A 241 -7.40 31.26 -10.31
C SER A 241 -8.17 30.37 -9.34
N LEU A 242 -7.46 29.69 -8.44
CA LEU A 242 -8.03 28.87 -7.38
C LEU A 242 -7.62 29.46 -6.04
N ASP A 243 -8.57 30.08 -5.33
CA ASP A 243 -8.28 30.73 -4.05
C ASP A 243 -9.12 30.07 -2.95
N ARG A 244 -8.45 29.58 -1.90
CA ARG A 244 -9.08 28.81 -0.80
C ARG A 244 -9.72 27.49 -1.24
N VAL A 245 -9.13 26.85 -2.25
CA VAL A 245 -9.61 25.58 -2.83
C VAL A 245 -8.77 24.38 -2.40
N GLY A 246 -7.51 24.62 -2.05
CA GLY A 246 -6.52 23.58 -1.76
C GLY A 246 -6.74 22.89 -0.41
N PRO A 247 -6.32 21.62 -0.25
CA PRO A 247 -5.64 20.83 -1.27
C PRO A 247 -6.63 20.24 -2.29
N ILE A 248 -6.25 20.25 -3.57
CA ILE A 248 -6.92 19.44 -4.60
C ILE A 248 -6.58 17.97 -4.31
N LEU A 249 -7.59 17.12 -4.19
CA LEU A 249 -7.41 15.71 -3.79
C LEU A 249 -7.48 14.78 -5.00
N LEU A 250 -6.38 14.10 -5.35
CA LEU A 250 -6.36 12.98 -6.29
C LEU A 250 -6.50 11.67 -5.50
N ALA A 251 -7.68 11.04 -5.59
CA ALA A 251 -8.14 10.04 -4.63
C ALA A 251 -7.66 8.60 -4.92
N ASN A 252 -7.24 8.31 -6.15
CA ASN A 252 -6.69 7.02 -6.59
C ASN A 252 -5.41 7.23 -7.44
N ASP A 253 -4.69 6.14 -7.72
CA ASP A 253 -3.44 6.16 -8.49
C ASP A 253 -3.62 6.54 -9.97
N ASP A 254 -4.83 6.40 -10.52
CA ASP A 254 -5.15 6.74 -11.91
C ASP A 254 -5.61 8.20 -12.10
N ALA A 255 -5.99 8.88 -11.01
CA ALA A 255 -6.43 10.26 -11.02
C ALA A 255 -5.25 11.16 -11.41
N SER A 256 -5.52 12.11 -12.29
CA SER A 256 -4.48 12.94 -12.88
C SER A 256 -4.86 14.41 -12.92
N LEU A 257 -3.83 15.25 -12.78
CA LEU A 257 -3.96 16.69 -12.76
C LEU A 257 -2.97 17.31 -13.74
N VAL A 258 -3.49 18.15 -14.64
CA VAL A 258 -2.69 19.03 -15.50
C VAL A 258 -3.01 20.47 -15.13
N LEU A 259 -1.99 21.19 -14.69
CA LEU A 259 -2.04 22.63 -14.46
C LEU A 259 -1.21 23.33 -15.55
N GLY A 260 -1.82 24.26 -16.28
CA GLY A 260 -1.19 24.96 -17.40
C GLY A 260 -1.44 26.46 -17.45
N GLY A 261 -0.82 27.12 -18.41
CA GLY A 261 -0.96 28.57 -18.60
C GLY A 261 -0.47 29.36 -17.38
N ASN A 262 -1.19 30.41 -17.03
CA ASN A 262 -0.91 31.26 -15.86
C ASN A 262 -1.79 30.90 -14.65
N THR A 263 -2.10 29.62 -14.47
CA THR A 263 -2.93 29.15 -13.35
C THR A 263 -2.29 29.51 -12.02
N LYS A 264 -3.09 29.96 -11.06
CA LYS A 264 -2.65 30.32 -9.71
C LYS A 264 -3.46 29.58 -8.66
N ILE A 265 -2.79 28.96 -7.70
CA ILE A 265 -3.38 28.45 -6.48
C ILE A 265 -2.93 29.36 -5.35
N THR A 266 -3.86 29.80 -4.50
CA THR A 266 -3.56 30.63 -3.33
C THR A 266 -4.36 30.15 -2.12
N ASN A 267 -3.80 30.42 -0.94
CA ASN A 267 -4.49 30.24 0.33
C ASN A 267 -5.00 28.80 0.53
N SER A 268 -4.15 27.80 0.27
CA SER A 268 -4.51 26.40 0.57
C SER A 268 -4.94 26.23 2.03
N THR A 269 -5.86 25.29 2.26
CA THR A 269 -6.34 24.94 3.60
C THR A 269 -5.49 23.90 4.32
N ASP A 270 -4.41 23.48 3.68
CA ASP A 270 -3.44 22.51 4.20
C ASP A 270 -2.02 22.94 3.82
N ASP A 271 -1.01 22.17 4.25
CA ASP A 271 0.40 22.44 3.98
C ASP A 271 0.85 22.12 2.54
N HIS A 272 -0.10 21.80 1.65
CA HIS A 272 0.14 21.62 0.22
C HIS A 272 -1.05 22.10 -0.61
N ASP A 273 -0.82 22.48 -1.86
CA ASP A 273 -1.87 22.83 -2.82
C ASP A 273 -2.57 21.59 -3.41
N VAL A 274 -1.87 20.45 -3.49
CA VAL A 274 -2.37 19.19 -4.06
C VAL A 274 -1.98 18.00 -3.19
N ARG A 275 -2.92 17.11 -2.89
CA ARG A 275 -2.65 15.81 -2.27
C ARG A 275 -3.00 14.72 -3.25
N ALA A 276 -2.09 13.77 -3.45
CA ALA A 276 -2.28 12.70 -4.40
C ALA A 276 -1.90 11.32 -3.86
N ARG A 277 -2.35 10.27 -4.56
CA ARG A 277 -1.84 8.91 -4.32
C ARG A 277 -0.45 8.74 -4.93
N ALA A 278 0.20 7.63 -4.58
CA ALA A 278 1.59 7.39 -4.90
C ALA A 278 1.90 7.46 -6.41
N TRP A 279 0.97 7.06 -7.27
CA TRP A 279 1.20 7.00 -8.71
C TRP A 279 0.39 8.01 -9.54
N SER A 280 -0.45 8.81 -8.89
CA SER A 280 -1.27 9.84 -9.56
C SER A 280 -0.39 10.80 -10.39
N PRO A 281 -0.59 10.92 -11.71
CA PRO A 281 0.16 11.85 -12.55
C PRO A 281 -0.17 13.31 -12.22
N ILE A 282 0.86 14.12 -12.01
CA ILE A 282 0.73 15.58 -11.81
C ILE A 282 1.65 16.27 -12.81
N GLU A 283 1.07 17.09 -13.67
CA GLU A 283 1.80 17.99 -14.56
C GLU A 283 1.66 19.43 -14.05
N TRP A 284 2.75 19.98 -13.52
CA TRP A 284 2.82 21.36 -13.06
C TRP A 284 3.52 22.23 -14.11
N GLY A 285 2.75 22.99 -14.89
CA GLY A 285 3.30 23.83 -15.96
C GLY A 285 4.20 24.98 -15.46
N ASP A 286 5.15 25.41 -16.29
CA ASP A 286 6.15 26.44 -15.95
C ASP A 286 5.56 27.81 -15.56
N GLY A 287 4.35 28.12 -16.00
CA GLY A 287 3.65 29.37 -15.69
C GLY A 287 2.73 29.30 -14.48
N VAL A 288 2.65 28.14 -13.82
CA VAL A 288 1.74 27.87 -12.71
C VAL A 288 2.38 28.24 -11.38
N SER A 289 1.71 29.05 -10.57
CA SER A 289 2.17 29.40 -9.21
C SER A 289 1.27 28.77 -8.13
N GLY A 290 1.89 28.24 -7.09
CA GLY A 290 1.21 27.71 -5.91
C GLY A 290 1.05 28.76 -4.80
N SER A 291 0.50 28.36 -3.66
CA SER A 291 0.30 29.23 -2.49
C SER A 291 1.62 29.80 -1.96
N GLY A 292 2.73 29.07 -2.11
CA GLY A 292 4.07 29.52 -1.77
C GLY A 292 4.39 29.47 -0.28
N GLY A 293 5.57 29.95 0.09
CA GLY A 293 6.09 29.87 1.46
C GLY A 293 6.19 28.40 1.91
N LEU A 294 5.67 28.11 3.09
CA LEU A 294 5.65 26.76 3.68
C LEU A 294 4.54 25.84 3.15
N THR A 295 3.77 26.29 2.14
CA THR A 295 2.78 25.44 1.47
C THR A 295 3.40 24.83 0.22
N ASP A 296 3.52 23.51 0.22
CA ASP A 296 4.11 22.73 -0.86
C ASP A 296 3.22 22.71 -2.11
N LYS A 297 3.80 22.48 -3.28
CA LYS A 297 3.03 22.31 -4.52
C LYS A 297 2.18 21.05 -4.44
N TRP A 298 2.79 19.93 -4.08
CA TRP A 298 2.07 18.69 -3.86
C TRP A 298 2.76 17.75 -2.90
N GLU A 299 1.95 16.90 -2.26
CA GLU A 299 2.39 15.69 -1.58
C GLU A 299 1.76 14.45 -2.19
N ARG A 300 2.57 13.39 -2.37
CA ARG A 300 2.05 12.04 -2.64
C ARG A 300 2.05 11.20 -1.39
N ARG A 301 0.96 10.47 -1.19
CA ARG A 301 0.74 9.66 0.00
C ARG A 301 0.30 8.24 -0.35
N LEU A 302 0.85 7.30 0.39
CA LEU A 302 0.53 5.87 0.30
C LEU A 302 -0.16 5.44 1.59
N SER A 303 -1.23 4.65 1.50
CA SER A 303 -1.97 4.17 2.67
C SER A 303 -2.28 2.70 2.55
N GLY A 304 -2.18 1.94 3.64
CA GLY A 304 -2.52 0.51 3.63
C GLY A 304 -1.47 -0.40 2.98
N GLN A 305 -0.24 0.11 2.77
CA GLN A 305 0.86 -0.69 2.27
C GLN A 305 1.18 -1.85 3.22
N LYS A 306 1.43 -3.03 2.66
CA LYS A 306 1.80 -4.24 3.41
C LYS A 306 2.99 -4.97 2.80
N LEU A 307 3.77 -5.59 3.68
CA LEU A 307 4.76 -6.60 3.35
C LEU A 307 4.11 -7.99 3.52
N SER A 308 4.30 -8.85 2.53
CA SER A 308 3.79 -10.22 2.51
C SER A 308 4.96 -11.21 2.45
N PHE A 309 4.94 -12.17 3.36
CA PHE A 309 5.97 -13.18 3.55
C PHE A 309 5.35 -14.57 3.44
N ASP A 310 6.14 -15.54 3.00
CA ASP A 310 5.72 -16.94 2.95
C ASP A 310 5.74 -17.62 4.33
N ALA A 311 6.19 -16.91 5.37
CA ALA A 311 6.23 -17.38 6.76
C ALA A 311 5.62 -16.39 7.75
N ILE A 312 5.17 -16.94 8.87
CA ILE A 312 4.63 -16.19 10.01
C ILE A 312 5.77 -15.63 10.89
N TYR A 313 5.51 -14.53 11.57
CA TYR A 313 6.41 -13.91 12.55
C TYR A 313 7.80 -13.52 12.02
N VAL A 314 7.90 -13.20 10.73
CA VAL A 314 9.10 -12.59 10.14
C VAL A 314 9.25 -11.18 10.68
N THR A 315 10.42 -10.86 11.24
CA THR A 315 10.71 -9.54 11.84
C THR A 315 11.58 -8.70 10.91
N PHE A 316 11.28 -7.41 10.82
CA PHE A 316 11.99 -6.48 9.94
C PHE A 316 12.08 -5.07 10.53
N GLU A 317 12.98 -4.28 9.95
CA GLU A 317 13.15 -2.84 10.18
C GLU A 317 13.06 -2.10 8.83
N ILE A 318 12.31 -1.01 8.79
CA ILE A 318 12.25 -0.06 7.69
C ILE A 318 13.01 1.20 8.10
N ARG A 319 13.92 1.67 7.24
CA ARG A 319 14.71 2.90 7.44
C ARG A 319 14.43 3.90 6.34
N GLY A 320 14.60 5.19 6.62
CA GLY A 320 14.52 6.24 5.59
C GLY A 320 13.11 6.67 5.21
N MET A 321 12.10 6.42 6.06
CA MET A 321 10.77 7.00 5.87
C MET A 321 10.74 8.48 6.28
N HIS A 322 9.83 9.26 5.69
CA HIS A 322 9.71 10.70 5.99
C HIS A 322 9.54 10.99 7.50
N LYS A 323 8.51 10.38 8.10
CA LYS A 323 8.09 10.68 9.48
C LYS A 323 8.97 10.04 10.56
N PHE A 324 9.58 8.90 10.25
CA PHE A 324 10.33 8.11 11.21
C PHE A 324 11.69 7.72 10.64
N PRO A 325 12.80 7.97 11.36
CA PRO A 325 14.11 7.52 10.90
C PRO A 325 14.21 5.99 10.79
N SER A 326 13.48 5.28 11.67
CA SER A 326 13.40 3.81 11.69
C SER A 326 12.03 3.35 12.21
N TYR A 327 11.51 2.24 11.68
CA TYR A 327 10.29 1.57 12.10
C TYR A 327 10.50 0.05 12.08
N SER A 328 10.10 -0.66 13.14
CA SER A 328 10.22 -2.12 13.20
C SER A 328 8.88 -2.77 13.43
N ASN A 329 8.65 -3.92 12.81
CA ASN A 329 7.46 -4.72 13.02
C ASN A 329 7.71 -6.19 12.64
N PHE A 330 6.69 -7.03 12.75
CA PHE A 330 6.72 -8.43 12.34
C PHE A 330 5.44 -8.85 11.61
N SER A 331 5.49 -9.97 10.88
CA SER A 331 4.34 -10.52 10.17
C SER A 331 3.41 -11.33 11.08
N ASN A 332 2.10 -11.30 10.80
CA ASN A 332 1.10 -12.04 11.55
C ASN A 332 1.01 -13.52 11.12
N GLU A 333 -0.02 -14.24 11.59
CA GLU A 333 -0.29 -15.65 11.26
C GLU A 333 -0.59 -15.91 9.77
N LEU A 334 -0.84 -14.86 8.99
CA LEU A 334 -1.03 -14.92 7.54
C LEU A 334 0.23 -14.48 6.78
N GLY A 335 1.35 -14.24 7.47
CA GLY A 335 2.58 -13.72 6.86
C GLY A 335 2.45 -12.28 6.39
N ILE A 336 1.50 -11.50 6.92
CA ILE A 336 1.28 -10.10 6.51
C ILE A 336 1.70 -9.13 7.62
N SER A 337 2.37 -8.04 7.25
CA SER A 337 2.62 -6.90 8.13
C SER A 337 2.29 -5.58 7.44
N PHE A 338 1.49 -4.73 8.07
CA PHE A 338 1.17 -3.41 7.54
C PHE A 338 2.23 -2.38 7.96
N VAL A 339 2.73 -1.60 6.99
CA VAL A 339 3.67 -0.50 7.23
C VAL A 339 2.96 0.61 8.01
N ASP A 340 3.55 1.05 9.14
CA ASP A 340 2.93 1.97 10.11
C ASP A 340 1.47 1.59 10.49
N GLY A 341 1.19 0.28 10.59
CA GLY A 341 -0.16 -0.22 10.89
C GLY A 341 -1.21 0.09 9.81
N GLY A 342 -0.77 0.40 8.59
CA GLY A 342 -1.63 0.66 7.43
C GLY A 342 -2.06 2.12 7.33
N LYS A 343 -1.51 3.01 8.16
CA LYS A 343 -1.76 4.45 8.08
C LYS A 343 -1.24 5.04 6.77
N GLU A 344 -1.76 6.21 6.45
CA GLU A 344 -1.24 7.02 5.37
C GLU A 344 0.15 7.59 5.73
N ARG A 345 1.08 7.53 4.78
CA ARG A 345 2.44 8.06 4.89
C ARG A 345 2.82 8.83 3.63
N VAL A 346 3.61 9.89 3.79
CA VAL A 346 4.14 10.72 2.69
C VAL A 346 5.29 9.98 2.02
N VAL A 347 5.29 9.94 0.69
CA VAL A 347 6.32 9.29 -0.14
C VAL A 347 7.00 10.23 -1.12
N GLU A 348 6.39 11.38 -1.42
CA GLU A 348 6.98 12.41 -2.26
C GLU A 348 6.44 13.77 -1.84
N ILE A 349 7.30 14.78 -1.90
CA ILE A 349 6.94 16.19 -1.68
C ILE A 349 7.58 17.00 -2.80
N ALA A 350 6.79 17.83 -3.46
CA ALA A 350 7.32 18.89 -4.31
C ALA A 350 7.13 20.23 -3.62
N TRP A 351 8.25 20.84 -3.26
CA TRP A 351 8.28 22.06 -2.48
C TRP A 351 7.76 23.25 -3.29
N SER A 352 7.35 24.30 -2.57
CA SER A 352 7.06 25.60 -3.15
C SER A 352 8.23 26.15 -4.00
N GLU A 353 7.94 27.05 -4.94
CA GLU A 353 9.00 27.63 -5.80
C GLU A 353 9.95 28.55 -5.06
N ASP A 354 9.46 29.16 -3.98
CA ASP A 354 10.19 30.03 -3.08
C ASP A 354 10.78 29.29 -1.87
N ASN A 355 10.72 27.95 -1.86
CA ASN A 355 11.44 27.14 -0.89
C ASN A 355 12.95 27.46 -0.91
N THR A 356 13.51 27.65 0.29
CA THR A 356 14.93 27.96 0.49
C THR A 356 15.66 26.96 1.38
N TRP A 357 14.95 25.98 1.95
CA TRP A 357 15.52 25.03 2.92
C TRP A 357 15.91 23.69 2.29
N GLU A 358 15.27 23.26 1.21
CA GLU A 358 15.65 22.05 0.46
C GLU A 358 16.43 22.35 -0.82
N GLU A 359 17.44 21.53 -1.12
CA GLU A 359 18.26 21.67 -2.34
C GLU A 359 17.54 21.18 -3.60
N ALA A 360 16.77 20.10 -3.48
CA ALA A 360 16.04 19.51 -4.59
C ALA A 360 14.60 20.03 -4.61
N PRO A 361 14.04 20.40 -5.78
CA PRO A 361 12.66 20.87 -5.88
C PRO A 361 11.63 19.77 -5.56
N ILE A 362 12.04 18.50 -5.66
CA ILE A 362 11.22 17.34 -5.32
C ILE A 362 12.04 16.45 -4.39
N TRP A 363 11.48 16.14 -3.24
CA TRP A 363 11.94 15.09 -2.35
C TRP A 363 11.14 13.81 -2.61
N THR A 364 11.85 12.70 -2.79
CA THR A 364 11.26 11.38 -2.99
C THR A 364 11.80 10.44 -1.93
N GLU A 365 10.90 9.70 -1.27
CA GLU A 365 11.28 8.73 -0.26
C GLU A 365 12.17 7.64 -0.86
N ASN A 366 13.25 7.31 -0.14
CA ASN A 366 14.13 6.20 -0.46
C ASN A 366 14.24 5.26 0.75
N ALA A 367 13.09 4.73 1.16
CA ALA A 367 13.01 3.84 2.32
C ALA A 367 13.53 2.45 1.97
N THR A 368 14.12 1.76 2.95
CA THR A 368 14.68 0.41 2.76
C THR A 368 14.19 -0.52 3.85
N VAL A 369 13.83 -1.74 3.47
CA VAL A 369 13.49 -2.82 4.40
C VAL A 369 14.72 -3.67 4.66
N VAL A 370 14.95 -4.00 5.93
CA VAL A 370 15.99 -4.92 6.41
C VAL A 370 15.31 -6.03 7.18
N ILE A 371 15.46 -7.26 6.70
CA ILE A 371 14.98 -8.44 7.44
C ILE A 371 15.91 -8.70 8.61
N THR A 372 15.36 -8.70 9.82
CA THR A 372 16.13 -8.92 11.05
C THR A 372 16.04 -10.35 11.54
N GLU A 373 14.91 -11.02 11.30
CA GLU A 373 14.71 -12.44 11.64
C GLU A 373 13.72 -13.09 10.69
N TYR A 374 14.16 -14.15 10.00
CA TYR A 374 13.33 -14.99 9.13
C TYR A 374 13.84 -16.43 9.22
N ARG A 375 13.47 -17.07 10.33
CA ARG A 375 13.85 -18.45 10.66
C ARG A 375 12.68 -19.41 10.51
N THR A 376 12.99 -20.57 9.95
CA THR A 376 12.10 -21.73 9.87
C THR A 376 12.87 -22.97 10.32
N ALA A 377 12.19 -24.11 10.40
CA ALA A 377 12.85 -25.39 10.64
C ALA A 377 13.91 -25.77 9.58
N TRP A 378 13.96 -25.08 8.43
CA TRP A 378 14.92 -25.35 7.36
C TRP A 378 16.19 -24.49 7.39
N ASN A 379 16.27 -23.46 8.24
CA ASN A 379 17.49 -22.70 8.48
C ASN A 379 17.75 -22.52 9.99
N PRO A 380 17.78 -23.61 10.78
CA PRO A 380 18.14 -23.51 12.19
C PRO A 380 19.58 -22.98 12.31
N GLU A 381 19.90 -22.27 13.38
CA GLU A 381 21.23 -21.68 13.59
C GLU A 381 22.37 -22.71 13.42
N ALA A 382 22.15 -23.94 13.88
CA ALA A 382 23.10 -25.05 13.76
C ALA A 382 23.41 -25.48 12.31
N SER A 383 22.55 -25.15 11.34
CA SER A 383 22.78 -25.43 9.92
C SER A 383 23.82 -24.50 9.28
N GLY A 384 24.12 -23.35 9.92
CA GLY A 384 24.97 -22.31 9.34
C GLY A 384 24.31 -21.49 8.23
N ILE A 385 23.05 -21.79 7.88
CA ILE A 385 22.25 -21.01 6.93
C ILE A 385 21.81 -19.71 7.62
N LEU A 386 21.91 -18.58 6.93
CA LEU A 386 21.47 -17.27 7.45
C LEU A 386 19.95 -17.12 7.42
N ASP A 387 19.43 -15.99 7.91
CA ASP A 387 18.02 -15.64 7.80
C ASP A 387 17.59 -15.56 6.33
N TYR A 388 16.41 -16.10 6.04
CA TYR A 388 15.80 -15.93 4.73
C TYR A 388 15.39 -14.48 4.50
N GLY A 389 15.14 -14.08 3.26
CA GLY A 389 14.91 -12.66 2.97
C GLY A 389 16.15 -11.77 3.13
N GLY A 390 17.29 -12.36 3.55
CA GLY A 390 18.46 -11.76 4.22
C GLY A 390 19.28 -10.72 3.46
N GLY A 391 18.62 -9.77 2.83
CA GLY A 391 19.18 -8.56 2.26
C GLY A 391 18.45 -7.32 2.74
N GLN A 392 19.06 -6.17 2.46
CA GLN A 392 18.37 -4.89 2.40
C GLN A 392 17.77 -4.75 1.01
N PHE A 393 16.53 -4.29 0.91
CA PHE A 393 15.92 -3.92 -0.36
C PHE A 393 15.15 -2.62 -0.22
N ASP A 394 15.01 -1.88 -1.31
CA ASP A 394 14.23 -0.64 -1.33
C ASP A 394 12.76 -0.98 -1.10
N LEU A 395 12.07 -0.20 -0.27
CA LEU A 395 10.63 -0.30 -0.09
C LEU A 395 9.96 0.47 -1.23
N PRO A 396 9.40 -0.22 -2.22
CA PRO A 396 8.79 0.48 -3.35
C PRO A 396 7.38 0.99 -2.95
N TRP A 397 6.65 1.64 -3.85
CA TRP A 397 5.36 2.27 -3.54
C TRP A 397 4.15 1.39 -3.87
N GLU A 398 4.34 0.13 -4.25
CA GLU A 398 3.24 -0.81 -4.44
C GLU A 398 2.54 -1.09 -3.11
N GLN A 399 1.22 -1.29 -3.23
CA GLN A 399 0.35 -1.56 -2.08
C GLN A 399 0.71 -2.87 -1.36
N GLU A 400 1.18 -3.86 -2.10
CA GLU A 400 1.62 -5.15 -1.57
C GLU A 400 3.00 -5.50 -2.10
N VAL A 401 3.95 -5.67 -1.18
CA VAL A 401 5.32 -6.03 -1.50
C VAL A 401 5.60 -7.44 -1.00
N TRP A 402 5.81 -8.37 -1.94
CA TRP A 402 6.15 -9.76 -1.64
C TRP A 402 7.64 -9.91 -1.36
N VAL A 403 7.98 -10.38 -0.16
CA VAL A 403 9.36 -10.63 0.24
C VAL A 403 9.71 -12.09 0.01
N ARG A 404 10.05 -12.41 -1.24
CA ARG A 404 10.39 -13.78 -1.69
C ARG A 404 11.84 -13.96 -2.12
N THR A 405 12.65 -12.91 -2.05
CA THR A 405 14.08 -13.02 -2.33
C THR A 405 14.78 -13.75 -1.19
N GLY A 406 15.79 -14.57 -1.48
CA GLY A 406 16.56 -15.25 -0.43
C GLY A 406 15.77 -16.33 0.31
N THR A 407 14.87 -17.02 -0.37
CA THR A 407 14.13 -18.21 0.12
C THR A 407 14.49 -19.45 -0.71
N PRO A 408 14.37 -20.67 -0.15
CA PRO A 408 14.55 -21.91 -0.89
C PRO A 408 13.30 -22.28 -1.70
N MET A 409 13.46 -23.12 -2.72
CA MET A 409 12.36 -23.72 -3.48
C MET A 409 12.71 -25.16 -3.78
N ILE A 410 12.15 -26.09 -3.01
CA ILE A 410 12.53 -27.50 -3.01
C ILE A 410 11.63 -28.32 -3.93
N GLU A 411 12.23 -29.17 -4.75
CA GLU A 411 11.50 -30.03 -5.69
C GLU A 411 12.12 -31.42 -5.73
N TRP A 412 11.27 -32.45 -5.78
CA TRP A 412 11.71 -33.83 -6.00
C TRP A 412 12.20 -34.03 -7.44
N VAL A 413 13.34 -34.71 -7.60
CA VAL A 413 13.87 -35.14 -8.90
C VAL A 413 13.64 -36.64 -9.08
N SER A 414 14.04 -37.44 -8.10
CA SER A 414 13.84 -38.90 -8.13
C SER A 414 13.90 -39.52 -6.73
N LEU A 415 13.30 -40.71 -6.61
CA LEU A 415 13.42 -41.58 -5.44
C LEU A 415 13.59 -43.02 -5.91
N THR A 416 14.74 -43.65 -5.65
CA THR A 416 15.10 -44.90 -6.32
C THR A 416 15.78 -45.90 -5.38
N PRO A 417 15.27 -47.15 -5.27
CA PRO A 417 15.98 -48.25 -4.62
C PRO A 417 17.18 -48.71 -5.46
N MET A 418 18.33 -48.87 -4.82
CA MET A 418 19.62 -49.15 -5.44
C MET A 418 20.21 -50.46 -4.94
N GLY A 419 20.69 -51.29 -5.86
CA GLY A 419 21.49 -52.49 -5.65
C GLY A 419 22.90 -52.33 -6.23
N GLU A 420 23.69 -53.41 -6.24
CA GLU A 420 25.08 -53.38 -6.74
C GLU A 420 25.19 -53.04 -8.24
N ASP A 421 24.19 -53.44 -9.04
CA ASP A 421 24.17 -53.27 -10.50
C ASP A 421 23.20 -52.16 -11.01
N GLY A 422 22.66 -51.33 -10.11
CA GLY A 422 21.73 -50.23 -10.45
C GLY A 422 20.39 -50.33 -9.74
N ILE A 423 19.30 -49.97 -10.41
CA ILE A 423 17.95 -49.95 -9.81
C ILE A 423 17.55 -51.36 -9.37
N LEU A 424 17.16 -51.51 -8.10
CA LEU A 424 16.80 -52.79 -7.50
C LEU A 424 15.30 -53.05 -7.58
N GLY A 425 14.91 -54.23 -8.07
CA GLY A 425 13.51 -54.67 -8.17
C GLY A 425 13.10 -55.78 -7.19
N GLU A 426 14.07 -56.43 -6.53
CA GLU A 426 13.83 -57.55 -5.59
C GLU A 426 14.88 -57.53 -4.47
N ALA A 427 14.47 -57.83 -3.23
CA ALA A 427 15.35 -57.93 -2.06
C ALA A 427 14.84 -58.98 -1.06
N SER A 428 15.71 -59.58 -0.23
CA SER A 428 15.25 -60.49 0.81
C SER A 428 14.76 -59.72 2.05
N ILE A 429 13.75 -60.25 2.74
CA ILE A 429 13.30 -59.70 4.03
C ILE A 429 14.47 -59.60 5.00
N GLY A 430 14.58 -58.47 5.69
CA GLY A 430 15.67 -58.16 6.61
C GLY A 430 16.92 -57.58 5.94
N ASP A 431 17.03 -57.64 4.60
CA ASP A 431 18.10 -56.96 3.88
C ASP A 431 17.97 -55.45 4.00
N SER A 432 19.12 -54.78 3.92
CA SER A 432 19.26 -53.33 4.02
C SER A 432 19.41 -52.75 2.62
N VAL A 433 18.30 -52.37 1.99
CA VAL A 433 18.29 -51.81 0.62
C VAL A 433 18.69 -50.34 0.66
N ASN A 434 19.68 -49.93 -0.13
CA ASN A 434 20.03 -48.51 -0.25
C ASN A 434 18.98 -47.79 -1.11
N VAL A 435 18.58 -46.59 -0.72
CA VAL A 435 17.63 -45.75 -1.45
C VAL A 435 18.28 -44.39 -1.66
N GLU A 436 18.23 -43.89 -2.88
CA GLU A 436 18.72 -42.57 -3.26
C GLU A 436 17.54 -41.64 -3.54
N ALA A 437 17.38 -40.62 -2.69
CA ALA A 437 16.48 -39.50 -2.93
C ALA A 437 17.28 -38.35 -3.56
N VAL A 438 16.90 -37.92 -4.76
CA VAL A 438 17.49 -36.74 -5.42
C VAL A 438 16.50 -35.59 -5.30
N ILE A 439 16.95 -34.53 -4.63
CA ILE A 439 16.16 -33.32 -4.39
C ILE A 439 16.91 -32.13 -4.98
N SER A 440 16.18 -31.25 -5.66
CA SER A 440 16.70 -30.01 -6.21
C SER A 440 16.22 -28.81 -5.38
N ASN A 441 17.02 -27.75 -5.38
CA ASN A 441 16.64 -26.45 -4.85
C ASN A 441 16.73 -25.41 -5.97
N SER A 442 15.59 -25.05 -6.56
CA SER A 442 15.48 -24.01 -7.60
C SER A 442 15.46 -22.59 -7.01
N GLY A 443 15.43 -22.47 -5.67
CA GLY A 443 15.40 -21.21 -4.95
C GLY A 443 16.76 -20.52 -4.85
N THR A 444 16.79 -19.44 -4.06
CA THR A 444 17.95 -18.54 -3.94
C THR A 444 18.65 -18.61 -2.59
N ALA A 445 18.10 -19.37 -1.63
CA ALA A 445 18.76 -19.69 -0.38
C ALA A 445 18.86 -21.21 -0.18
N ALA A 446 19.85 -21.64 0.61
CA ALA A 446 20.00 -23.04 0.99
C ALA A 446 18.89 -23.47 1.95
N ALA A 447 18.58 -24.77 1.99
CA ALA A 447 17.66 -25.35 2.97
C ALA A 447 18.24 -26.62 3.61
N SER A 448 18.10 -26.72 4.93
CA SER A 448 18.38 -27.92 5.72
C SER A 448 17.07 -28.67 5.97
N LEU A 449 16.77 -29.68 5.15
CA LEU A 449 15.50 -30.40 5.22
C LEU A 449 15.67 -31.86 5.61
N ALA A 450 14.58 -32.45 6.07
CA ALA A 450 14.48 -33.88 6.37
C ALA A 450 13.33 -34.50 5.58
N ILE A 451 13.45 -35.81 5.30
CA ILE A 451 12.46 -36.61 4.59
C ILE A 451 11.79 -37.57 5.57
N GLY A 452 10.47 -37.69 5.49
CA GLY A 452 9.71 -38.76 6.17
C GLY A 452 9.16 -39.73 5.12
N CYS A 453 9.23 -41.04 5.39
CA CYS A 453 8.82 -42.07 4.42
C CYS A 453 7.81 -43.03 5.04
N LYS A 454 6.79 -43.38 4.26
CA LYS A 454 5.78 -44.38 4.61
C LYS A 454 5.84 -45.54 3.64
N ASP A 455 5.50 -46.73 4.12
CA ASP A 455 5.34 -47.92 3.29
C ASP A 455 3.99 -47.93 2.56
N SER A 456 3.75 -48.94 1.73
CA SER A 456 2.48 -49.11 0.99
C SER A 456 1.24 -49.26 1.88
N SER A 457 1.42 -49.56 3.18
CA SER A 457 0.33 -49.63 4.15
C SER A 457 -0.01 -48.27 4.78
N GLY A 458 0.79 -47.24 4.50
CA GLY A 458 0.66 -45.90 5.05
C GLY A 458 1.25 -45.73 6.44
N VAL A 459 2.03 -46.70 6.92
CA VAL A 459 2.75 -46.67 8.21
C VAL A 459 4.17 -46.17 7.97
N GLU A 460 4.78 -45.54 8.99
CA GLU A 460 6.19 -45.11 8.96
C GLU A 460 7.11 -46.28 8.58
N ALA A 461 7.85 -46.12 7.48
CA ALA A 461 8.72 -47.16 6.96
C ALA A 461 9.97 -47.33 7.84
N GLN A 462 10.52 -48.54 7.87
CA GLN A 462 11.77 -48.82 8.58
C GLN A 462 12.98 -48.34 7.77
N VAL A 463 13.26 -47.04 7.84
CA VAL A 463 14.41 -46.40 7.20
C VAL A 463 15.50 -46.02 8.20
N SER A 464 16.76 -46.03 7.77
CA SER A 464 17.92 -45.63 8.59
C SER A 464 18.82 -44.65 7.83
N PRO A 465 19.07 -43.44 8.36
CA PRO A 465 18.44 -42.86 9.56
C PRO A 465 16.91 -42.67 9.38
N GLN A 466 16.14 -42.56 10.47
CA GLN A 466 14.68 -42.47 10.41
C GLN A 466 14.17 -41.17 9.74
N PHE A 467 14.96 -40.10 9.79
CA PHE A 467 14.72 -38.86 9.06
C PHE A 467 15.99 -38.48 8.29
N PRO A 468 16.21 -39.06 7.10
CA PRO A 468 17.30 -38.69 6.22
C PRO A 468 17.24 -37.20 5.94
N ASN A 469 18.38 -36.51 6.05
CA ASN A 469 18.45 -35.06 5.94
C ASN A 469 19.71 -34.63 5.19
N ALA A 470 19.63 -33.44 4.59
CA ALA A 470 20.78 -32.78 3.98
C ALA A 470 20.54 -31.27 3.88
N ILE A 471 21.65 -30.55 3.68
CA ILE A 471 21.65 -29.15 3.25
C ILE A 471 21.73 -29.13 1.72
N ILE A 472 20.77 -28.47 1.08
CA ILE A 472 20.70 -28.32 -0.38
C ILE A 472 20.95 -26.86 -0.74
N GLU A 473 22.08 -26.60 -1.38
CA GLU A 473 22.50 -25.27 -1.80
C GLU A 473 21.60 -24.75 -2.94
N PRO A 474 21.43 -23.42 -3.07
CA PRO A 474 20.58 -22.83 -4.10
C PRO A 474 21.08 -23.17 -5.52
N GLY A 475 20.16 -23.49 -6.41
CA GLY A 475 20.44 -23.89 -7.79
C GLY A 475 21.12 -25.25 -7.95
N THR A 476 21.12 -26.10 -6.91
CA THR A 476 21.80 -27.41 -6.93
C THR A 476 20.86 -28.58 -6.68
N GLU A 477 21.32 -29.76 -7.06
CA GLU A 477 20.73 -31.05 -6.70
C GLU A 477 21.59 -31.76 -5.66
N ARG A 478 20.93 -32.48 -4.76
CA ARG A 478 21.60 -33.32 -3.75
C ARG A 478 20.95 -34.69 -3.67
N THR A 479 21.82 -35.70 -3.61
CA THR A 479 21.44 -37.08 -3.31
C THR A 479 21.51 -37.32 -1.80
N ILE A 480 20.42 -37.79 -1.23
CA ILE A 480 20.31 -38.22 0.16
C ILE A 480 20.17 -39.74 0.15
N SER A 481 21.19 -40.44 0.65
CA SER A 481 21.22 -41.91 0.72
C SER A 481 20.76 -42.38 2.10
N PHE A 482 19.85 -43.36 2.12
CA PHE A 482 19.38 -44.01 3.34
C PHE A 482 19.05 -45.48 3.08
N SER A 483 19.00 -46.30 4.13
CA SER A 483 18.64 -47.72 3.98
C SER A 483 17.18 -47.98 4.31
N TRP A 484 16.49 -48.82 3.54
CA TRP A 484 15.14 -49.33 3.78
C TRP A 484 15.17 -50.83 4.09
N ARG A 485 14.39 -51.26 5.08
CA ARG A 485 14.16 -52.66 5.41
C ARG A 485 12.66 -52.97 5.44
N SER A 486 12.29 -54.19 5.07
CA SER A 486 10.95 -54.73 5.30
C SER A 486 11.01 -56.01 6.13
N SER A 487 9.93 -56.27 6.87
CA SER A 487 9.70 -57.48 7.66
C SER A 487 8.62 -58.39 7.07
N SER A 488 8.04 -58.02 5.93
CA SER A 488 6.92 -58.73 5.29
C SER A 488 7.23 -59.04 3.83
N THR A 489 6.73 -60.18 3.35
CA THR A 489 6.90 -60.59 1.95
C THR A 489 5.88 -59.87 1.05
N GLY A 490 6.24 -59.70 -0.22
CA GLY A 490 5.38 -59.14 -1.26
C GLY A 490 5.89 -57.82 -1.83
N GLU A 491 5.09 -57.24 -2.73
CA GLU A 491 5.36 -55.95 -3.33
C GLU A 491 5.14 -54.82 -2.33
N ASP A 492 6.10 -53.91 -2.22
CA ASP A 492 6.03 -52.74 -1.37
C ASP A 492 6.66 -51.53 -2.08
N TYR A 493 6.32 -50.32 -1.66
CA TYR A 493 6.92 -49.08 -2.17
C TYR A 493 7.03 -48.07 -1.04
N LEU A 494 7.97 -47.13 -1.18
CA LEU A 494 8.05 -45.98 -0.29
C LEU A 494 7.32 -44.80 -0.90
N ASN A 495 6.42 -44.18 -0.14
CA ASN A 495 5.99 -42.80 -0.37
C ASN A 495 6.73 -41.90 0.60
N CYS A 496 7.67 -41.10 0.09
CA CYS A 496 8.47 -40.18 0.88
C CYS A 496 8.04 -38.73 0.63
N ARG A 497 7.91 -37.97 1.72
CA ARG A 497 7.60 -36.54 1.70
C ARG A 497 8.73 -35.71 2.29
N VAL A 498 8.95 -34.53 1.72
CA VAL A 498 9.77 -33.51 2.37
C VAL A 498 9.00 -32.99 3.59
N LEU A 499 9.66 -32.93 4.75
CA LEU A 499 9.08 -32.36 5.96
C LEU A 499 9.23 -30.84 5.92
N THR A 500 8.14 -30.14 5.69
CA THR A 500 8.08 -28.69 5.53
C THR A 500 7.94 -27.98 6.89
N PRO A 501 8.44 -26.74 7.04
CA PRO A 501 8.37 -26.02 8.29
C PRO A 501 6.95 -25.59 8.64
N THR A 502 6.56 -25.73 9.90
CA THR A 502 5.25 -25.26 10.40
C THR A 502 5.14 -23.73 10.48
N GLN A 503 6.27 -23.02 10.31
CA GLN A 503 6.31 -21.56 10.24
C GLN A 503 5.83 -21.02 8.89
N LEU A 504 5.69 -21.85 7.86
CA LEU A 504 5.17 -21.39 6.57
C LEU A 504 3.67 -21.12 6.67
N VAL A 505 3.22 -20.06 6.00
CA VAL A 505 1.78 -19.74 5.88
C VAL A 505 1.09 -20.81 5.05
N GLU A 506 1.71 -21.19 3.94
CA GLU A 506 1.33 -22.33 3.12
C GLU A 506 2.43 -23.39 3.16
N GLU A 507 2.06 -24.65 3.41
CA GLU A 507 3.02 -25.76 3.54
C GLU A 507 3.95 -25.89 2.33
N SER A 508 3.45 -25.55 1.14
CA SER A 508 4.16 -25.62 -0.14
C SER A 508 4.90 -24.33 -0.54
N ALA A 509 4.92 -23.29 0.30
CA ALA A 509 5.47 -21.99 -0.12
C ALA A 509 6.96 -22.03 -0.47
N PHE A 510 7.72 -22.95 0.14
CA PHE A 510 9.12 -23.24 -0.19
C PHE A 510 9.26 -24.53 -1.03
N GLY A 511 8.20 -24.95 -1.71
CA GLY A 511 8.13 -26.23 -2.42
C GLY A 511 7.93 -27.41 -1.47
N GLY A 512 8.60 -28.53 -1.76
CA GLY A 512 8.48 -29.80 -1.04
C GLY A 512 7.72 -30.84 -1.85
N GLY A 513 6.65 -31.39 -1.25
CA GLY A 513 5.83 -32.44 -1.85
C GLY A 513 6.28 -33.86 -1.50
N GLU A 514 5.74 -34.82 -2.25
CA GLU A 514 5.96 -36.26 -2.05
C GLU A 514 6.37 -36.97 -3.35
N MET A 515 7.08 -38.09 -3.22
CA MET A 515 7.50 -38.94 -4.33
C MET A 515 7.50 -40.40 -3.92
N GLU A 516 7.12 -41.26 -4.86
CA GLU A 516 7.07 -42.70 -4.66
C GLU A 516 8.24 -43.41 -5.34
N THR A 517 8.74 -44.48 -4.73
CA THR A 517 9.65 -45.41 -5.42
C THR A 517 8.88 -46.25 -6.44
N SER A 518 9.59 -46.90 -7.35
CA SER A 518 9.05 -48.11 -7.99
C SER A 518 8.75 -49.19 -6.94
N ASN A 519 7.84 -50.11 -7.25
CA ASN A 519 7.60 -51.28 -6.40
C ASN A 519 8.86 -52.13 -6.28
N LEU A 520 9.11 -52.62 -5.07
CA LEU A 520 10.19 -53.54 -4.72
C LEU A 520 9.57 -54.83 -4.17
N SER A 521 9.99 -55.97 -4.70
CA SER A 521 9.52 -57.29 -4.26
C SER A 521 10.36 -57.79 -3.09
N TRP A 522 9.75 -57.99 -1.92
CA TRP A 522 10.39 -58.57 -0.75
C TRP A 522 10.15 -60.08 -0.68
N ILE A 523 11.22 -60.87 -0.80
CA ILE A 523 11.18 -62.34 -0.79
C ILE A 523 11.74 -62.91 0.53
N ASP A 524 11.32 -64.11 0.89
CA ASP A 524 11.90 -64.80 2.05
C ASP A 524 13.33 -65.23 1.69
N SER A 525 14.30 -64.99 2.58
CA SER A 525 15.73 -65.34 2.42
C SER A 525 16.01 -66.86 2.31
N SER A 526 14.97 -67.67 2.17
CA SER A 526 15.04 -69.13 2.17
C SER A 526 14.65 -69.74 0.82
N ASP A 527 15.41 -69.42 -0.23
CA ASP A 527 15.44 -70.30 -1.41
C ASP A 527 16.76 -70.28 -2.20
N ASP A 528 17.91 -70.18 -1.51
CA ASP A 528 19.17 -70.65 -2.09
C ASP A 528 20.06 -71.41 -1.09
N ASN A 529 19.62 -72.63 -0.79
CA ASN A 529 20.55 -73.75 -0.76
C ASN A 529 19.97 -74.85 -1.67
N GLY A 530 20.28 -74.73 -2.95
CA GLY A 530 20.43 -75.86 -3.87
C GLY A 530 21.55 -76.82 -3.43
N GLY A 531 21.48 -77.31 -2.19
CA GLY A 531 22.26 -78.41 -1.65
C GLY A 531 21.33 -79.58 -1.43
N GLU A 532 21.33 -80.51 -2.38
CA GLU A 532 20.77 -81.86 -2.34
C GLU A 532 20.16 -82.25 -0.99
N ARG A 533 18.84 -82.45 -0.94
CA ARG A 533 18.22 -83.32 0.07
C ARG A 533 18.86 -84.70 -0.07
N SER A 534 19.98 -84.88 0.62
CA SER A 534 20.72 -86.11 0.71
C SER A 534 19.78 -87.20 1.22
N ILE A 535 19.33 -88.06 0.32
CA ILE A 535 18.58 -89.30 0.63
C ILE A 535 19.53 -90.32 1.31
N LEU A 536 20.81 -89.97 1.49
CA LEU A 536 21.86 -90.82 2.04
C LEU A 536 21.60 -91.31 3.48
N PRO A 537 21.06 -90.51 4.44
CA PRO A 537 20.73 -91.02 5.78
C PRO A 537 19.59 -92.06 5.73
N ALA A 538 18.59 -91.85 4.87
CA ALA A 538 17.49 -92.80 4.68
C ALA A 538 17.95 -94.09 3.98
N LEU A 539 18.85 -93.99 2.99
CA LEU A 539 19.46 -95.14 2.30
C LEU A 539 20.39 -95.95 3.23
N ILE A 540 21.15 -95.30 4.11
CA ILE A 540 21.99 -95.97 5.12
C ILE A 540 21.10 -96.72 6.13
N VAL A 541 19.99 -96.12 6.57
CA VAL A 541 19.04 -96.80 7.47
C VAL A 541 18.38 -97.99 6.78
N VAL A 542 18.00 -97.90 5.50
CA VAL A 542 17.44 -99.03 4.74
C VAL A 542 18.48 -100.15 4.53
N LEU A 543 19.74 -99.82 4.24
CA LEU A 543 20.82 -100.81 4.10
C LEU A 543 21.16 -101.50 5.43
N ILE A 544 21.21 -100.77 6.54
CA ILE A 544 21.42 -101.36 7.88
C ILE A 544 20.22 -102.22 8.28
N SER A 545 18.99 -101.78 7.99
CA SER A 545 17.76 -102.53 8.27
C SER A 545 17.68 -103.82 7.44
N ALA A 546 18.08 -103.78 6.17
CA ALA A 546 18.16 -104.96 5.31
C ALA A 546 19.28 -105.94 5.72
N ALA A 547 20.42 -105.44 6.21
CA ALA A 547 21.50 -106.26 6.73
C ALA A 547 21.12 -106.95 8.05
N ILE A 548 20.45 -106.24 8.97
CA ILE A 548 19.97 -106.79 10.24
C ILE A 548 18.81 -107.78 10.01
N GLY A 549 17.85 -107.43 9.15
CA GLY A 549 16.75 -108.31 8.76
C GLY A 549 17.22 -109.56 8.02
N GLY A 550 18.20 -109.42 7.12
CA GLY A 550 18.85 -110.53 6.42
C GLY A 550 19.62 -111.44 7.36
N HIS A 551 20.35 -110.90 8.35
CA HIS A 551 21.05 -111.71 9.35
C HIS A 551 20.08 -112.50 10.24
N PHE A 552 18.93 -111.92 10.63
CA PHE A 552 17.92 -112.61 11.42
C PHE A 552 17.21 -113.73 10.63
N LEU A 553 16.86 -113.49 9.37
CA LEU A 553 16.24 -114.50 8.50
C LEU A 553 17.22 -115.64 8.15
N PHE A 554 18.50 -115.35 7.91
CA PHE A 554 19.52 -116.38 7.66
C PHE A 554 19.85 -117.20 8.92
N ARG A 555 19.65 -116.62 10.12
CA ARG A 555 19.82 -117.33 11.39
C ARG A 555 18.66 -118.29 11.69
N ILE A 556 17.43 -117.91 11.31
CA ILE A 556 16.24 -118.77 11.43
C ILE A 556 16.29 -119.91 10.40
N TYR A 557 16.73 -119.65 9.16
CA TYR A 557 16.82 -120.69 8.11
C TYR A 557 17.93 -121.74 8.36
N ARG A 558 18.86 -121.48 9.29
CA ARG A 558 19.93 -122.42 9.65
C ARG A 558 19.60 -123.28 10.89
N GLU A 559 18.44 -123.08 11.50
CA GLU A 559 17.94 -123.92 12.62
C GLU A 559 16.96 -125.02 12.16
N ASP A 560 16.57 -125.04 10.87
CA ASP A 560 15.68 -126.08 10.28
C ASP A 560 16.41 -127.12 9.38
N GLU A 561 17.75 -127.19 9.41
CA GLU A 561 18.51 -128.34 8.89
C GLU A 561 19.40 -128.96 9.99
N ILE A 562 18.74 -129.62 10.97
CA ILE A 562 19.10 -130.96 11.50
C ILE A 562 17.80 -131.74 11.75
#